data_AF-A0A7Y2ZAN3-F1
#
_entry.id   AF-A0A7Y2ZAN3-F1
#
_cell.length_a   1.000
_cell.length_b   1.000
_cell.length_c   1.000
_cell.angle_alpha   90.00
_cell.angle_beta   90.00
_cell.angle_gamma   90.00
#
_symmetry.space_group_name_H-M   'P 1'
#
loop_
_entity.id
_entity.type
_entity.pdbx_description
1 polymer ?
#
loop_
_entity_poly.entity_id
_entity_poly.type
_entity_poly.pdbx_seq_one_letter_code
_entity_poly.pdbx_strand_id
1 'polypeptide(L)' 'VVPGKVMAADVVNLTSAKTANDMDLKVMVDGKMVNINEAQVVQTDIMTSNGIIHVIDTVLIP' A
#
# COMPACT_ATOMS: atom_id res chain seq x y z
N VAL A 1 3.76 0.18 -7.96
CA VAL A 1 3.10 -1.16 -7.95
C VAL A 1 3.99 -2.13 -7.20
N VAL A 2 3.41 -2.97 -6.32
CA VAL A 2 4.14 -3.98 -5.55
C VAL A 2 3.87 -5.35 -6.16
N PRO A 3 4.88 -6.15 -6.50
CA PRO A 3 4.68 -7.50 -7.02
C PRO A 3 4.21 -8.43 -5.90
N GLY A 4 3.05 -9.07 -6.10
CA GLY A 4 2.46 -10.01 -5.14
C GLY A 4 1.03 -9.63 -4.75
N LYS A 5 0.30 -10.58 -4.18
CA LYS A 5 -0.99 -10.30 -3.55
C LYS A 5 -0.70 -9.80 -2.15
N VAL A 6 -0.94 -8.51 -1.92
CA VAL A 6 -0.82 -7.88 -0.60
C VAL A 6 -2.22 -7.38 -0.23
N MET A 7 -2.84 -8.00 0.77
CA MET A 7 -4.12 -7.53 1.32
C MET A 7 -3.88 -6.48 2.39
N ALA A 8 -4.90 -5.70 2.76
CA ALA A 8 -4.76 -4.72 3.85
C ALA A 8 -4.27 -5.36 5.17
N ALA A 9 -4.70 -6.60 5.45
CA ALA A 9 -4.23 -7.38 6.60
C ALA A 9 -2.73 -7.73 6.55
N ASP A 10 -2.15 -7.83 5.37
CA ASP A 10 -0.72 -8.03 5.20
C ASP A 10 0.02 -6.70 5.29
N VAL A 11 -0.55 -5.62 4.74
CA VAL A 11 0.03 -4.26 4.81
C VAL A 11 0.22 -3.82 6.25
N VAL A 12 -0.72 -4.12 7.15
CA VAL A 12 -0.60 -3.71 8.56
C VAL A 12 0.54 -4.42 9.32
N ASN A 13 1.01 -5.56 8.82
CA ASN A 13 2.13 -6.30 9.40
C ASN A 13 3.47 -5.98 8.70
N LEU A 14 3.44 -5.15 7.66
CA LEU A 14 4.61 -4.76 6.88
C LEU A 14 5.07 -3.37 7.30
N THR A 15 6.37 -3.22 7.52
CA THR A 15 7.03 -1.92 7.75
C THR A 15 7.48 -1.26 6.45
N SER A 16 7.71 -2.07 5.41
CA SER A 16 8.05 -1.59 4.08
C SER A 16 7.55 -2.56 3.00
N ALA A 17 7.34 -2.04 1.79
CA ALA A 17 6.95 -2.81 0.63
C ALA A 17 7.84 -2.45 -0.56
N LYS A 18 8.49 -3.45 -1.14
CA LYS A 18 9.34 -3.26 -2.31
C LYS A 18 8.49 -3.15 -3.58
N THR A 19 8.64 -2.07 -4.33
CA THR A 19 7.93 -1.87 -5.59
C THR A 19 8.59 -2.63 -6.75
N ALA A 20 7.85 -2.84 -7.83
CA ALA A 20 8.37 -3.42 -9.06
C ALA A 20 9.46 -2.56 -9.74
N ASN A 21 9.61 -1.30 -9.34
CA ASN A 21 10.66 -0.40 -9.79
C ASN A 21 11.86 -0.39 -8.83
N ASP A 22 12.00 -1.41 -7.97
CA ASP A 22 13.05 -1.53 -6.95
C ASP A 22 13.12 -0.38 -5.92
N MET A 23 12.12 0.50 -5.88
CA MET A 23 11.97 1.52 -4.83
C MET A 23 11.25 0.92 -3.62
N ASP A 24 11.68 1.29 -2.42
CA ASP A 24 11.04 0.90 -1.17
C ASP A 24 9.96 1.92 -0.77
N LEU A 25 8.75 1.43 -0.53
CA LEU A 25 7.69 2.22 0.09
C LEU A 25 7.68 1.97 1.59
N LYS A 26 7.64 3.04 2.38
CA LYS A 26 7.48 2.95 3.82
C LYS A 26 5.99 2.81 4.14
N VAL A 27 5.65 1.81 4.94
CA VAL A 27 4.29 1.61 5.41
C VAL A 27 4.23 2.00 6.88
N MET A 28 3.32 2.91 7.21
CA MET A 28 3.03 3.36 8.56
C MET A 28 1.58 3.04 8.87
N VAL A 29 1.35 2.43 10.03
CA VAL A 29 0.03 1.98 10.45
C VAL A 29 -0.31 2.73 11.73
N ASP A 30 -1.19 3.71 11.61
CA ASP A 30 -1.71 4.47 12.74
C ASP A 30 -3.12 3.96 13.08
N GLY A 31 -3.15 2.87 13.84
CA GLY A 31 -4.36 2.22 14.31
C GLY A 31 -5.19 1.62 13.17
N LYS A 32 -6.20 2.37 12.70
CA LYS A 32 -7.07 1.97 11.58
C LYS A 32 -6.68 2.62 10.25
N MET A 33 -5.79 3.61 10.27
CA MET A 33 -5.31 4.28 9.06
C MET A 33 -3.97 3.67 8.65
N VAL A 34 -3.82 3.46 7.34
CA VAL A 34 -2.58 3.01 6.74
C VAL A 34 -2.07 4.15 5.88
N ASN A 35 -0.82 4.54 6.12
CA ASN A 35 -0.12 5.55 5.36
C ASN A 35 1.03 4.89 4.61
N ILE A 36 1.12 5.16 3.32
CA ILE A 36 2.22 4.76 2.46
C ILE A 36 3.03 6.01 2.16
N ASN A 37 4.22 6.11 2.75
CA ASN A 37 4.99 7.36 2.83
C ASN A 37 4.12 8.51 3.40
N GLU A 38 3.83 9.52 2.60
CA GLU A 38 2.97 10.67 2.95
C GLU A 38 1.52 10.52 2.45
N ALA A 39 1.21 9.44 1.74
CA ALA A 39 -0.12 9.20 1.18
C ALA A 39 -0.98 8.35 2.11
N GLN A 40 -2.19 8.80 2.41
CA GLN A 40 -3.12 8.04 3.23
C GLN A 40 -3.96 7.12 2.36
N VAL A 41 -4.11 5.87 2.81
CA VAL A 41 -4.99 4.91 2.15
C VAL A 41 -6.43 5.20 2.54
N VAL A 42 -7.25 5.59 1.56
CA VAL A 42 -8.67 5.93 1.74
C VAL A 42 -9.61 4.76 1.48
N GLN A 43 -9.18 3.79 0.67
CA GLN A 43 -9.95 2.59 0.39
C GLN A 43 -9.00 1.41 0.13
N THR A 44 -9.30 0.25 0.69
CA THR A 44 -8.48 -0.98 0.56
C THR A 44 -9.25 -2.11 -0.09
N ASP A 45 -8.54 -3.18 -0.45
CA ASP A 45 -9.10 -4.48 -0.81
C ASP A 45 -10.07 -4.49 -2.00
N ILE A 46 -9.84 -3.60 -2.98
CA ILE A 46 -10.58 -3.65 -4.23
C ILE A 46 -10.04 -4.82 -5.06
N MET A 47 -10.73 -5.95 -5.01
CA MET A 47 -10.36 -7.14 -5.76
C MET A 47 -10.61 -6.95 -7.25
N THR A 48 -9.58 -7.24 -8.04
CA THR A 48 -9.64 -7.27 -9.50
C THR A 48 -9.16 -8.63 -10.00
N SER A 49 -9.41 -8.94 -11.27
CA SER A 49 -9.04 -10.25 -11.84
C SER A 49 -7.53 -10.54 -11.78
N ASN A 50 -6.69 -9.51 -11.70
CA ASN A 50 -5.23 -9.60 -11.76
C ASN A 50 -4.52 -8.96 -10.56
N GLY A 51 -5.23 -8.49 -9.54
CA GLY A 51 -4.59 -7.83 -8.39
C GLY A 51 -5.56 -7.25 -7.38
N ILE A 52 -4.99 -6.47 -6.46
CA ILE A 52 -5.72 -5.77 -5.41
C ILE A 52 -5.37 -4.29 -5.52
N ILE A 53 -6.37 -3.43 -5.61
CA ILE A 53 -6.19 -1.97 -5.65
C ILE A 53 -6.42 -1.41 -4.24
N HIS A 54 -5.50 -0.55 -3.84
CA HIS A 54 -5.62 0.32 -2.67
C HIS A 54 -5.64 1.76 -3.18
N VAL A 55 -6.65 2.53 -2.80
CA VAL A 55 -6.81 3.92 -3.19
C VAL A 55 -6.14 4.79 -2.15
N ILE A 56 -5.32 5.73 -2.62
CA ILE A 56 -4.64 6.73 -1.81
C ILE A 56 -5.13 8.12 -2.19
N ASP A 57 -5.08 9.06 -1.25
CA ASP A 57 -5.51 10.45 -1.46
C ASP A 57 -4.42 11.33 -2.10
N THR A 58 -3.16 10.94 -1.95
CA THR A 58 -2.00 11.74 -2.35
C THR A 58 -1.15 10.99 -3.36
N VAL A 59 -0.60 11.72 -4.33
CA VAL A 59 0.35 11.16 -5.31
C VAL A 59 1.63 10.77 -4.58
N LEU A 60 2.07 9.52 -4.76
CA LEU A 60 3.39 9.10 -4.31
C LEU A 60 4.45 9.83 -5.13
N ILE A 61 5.17 10.73 -4.47
CA ILE A 61 6.37 11.36 -5.03
C ILE A 61 7.54 10.40 -4.76
N PRO A 62 8.28 9.99 -5.82
CA PRO A 62 9.41 9.07 -5.70
C PRO A 62 10.58 9.67 -4.91
#